data_AF-A0A081AI32-F1
#
_entry.id   AF-A0A081AI32-F1
#
_cell.length_a   1.000
_cell.length_b   1.000
_cell.length_c   1.000
_cell.angle_alpha   90.00
_cell.angle_beta   90.00
_cell.angle_gamma   90.00
#
_symmetry.space_group_name_H-M   'P 1'
#
loop_
_entity.id
_entity.type
_entity.pdbx_description
1 polymer ?
#
loop_
_entity_poly.entity_id
_entity_poly.type
_entity_poly.pdbx_seq_one_letter_code
_entity_poly.pdbx_strand_id
1 'polypeptide(L)'
;MARRRHDSHASPKTSFKDMSFSFACGGYLKMYLFGVAKALQEFELEKNARLIGCSAGALTATGLALHCDFDAIRDYVLNNVIPGAHEFPGGYFRARTFLLDTLKAEGKLH
;
A
#
# COMPACT_ATOMS: atom_id res chain seq x y z
N MET A 1 -41.02 -42.59 18.32
CA MET A 1 -40.86 -41.16 17.94
C MET A 1 -39.46 -40.71 18.32
N ALA A 2 -38.55 -40.58 17.36
CA ALA A 2 -37.17 -40.14 17.61
C ALA A 2 -37.08 -38.61 17.47
N ARG A 3 -36.80 -37.92 18.57
CA ARG A 3 -36.67 -36.46 18.63
C ARG A 3 -35.28 -36.09 18.06
N ARG A 4 -35.24 -35.67 16.79
CA ARG A 4 -34.03 -35.08 16.18
C ARG A 4 -33.70 -33.79 16.93
N ARG A 5 -32.60 -33.78 17.66
CA ARG A 5 -32.03 -32.55 18.21
C ARG A 5 -31.51 -31.73 17.03
N HIS A 6 -32.06 -30.53 16.86
CA HIS A 6 -31.48 -29.51 16.01
C HIS A 6 -30.23 -29.01 16.73
N ASP A 7 -29.08 -29.57 16.38
CA ASP A 7 -27.81 -28.95 16.74
C ASP A 7 -27.71 -27.66 15.93
N SER A 8 -27.84 -26.54 16.63
CA SER A 8 -27.62 -25.22 16.07
C SER A 8 -26.16 -25.14 15.61
N HIS A 9 -25.93 -25.18 14.30
CA HIS A 9 -24.66 -24.79 13.70
C HIS A 9 -24.38 -23.34 14.07
N ALA A 10 -23.67 -23.13 15.19
CA ALA A 10 -23.05 -21.86 15.48
C ALA A 10 -22.11 -21.55 14.31
N SER A 11 -22.31 -20.40 13.67
CA SER A 11 -21.40 -19.92 12.63
C SER A 11 -19.98 -19.88 13.20
N PRO A 12 -18.96 -20.34 12.46
CA PRO A 12 -17.59 -20.27 12.94
C PRO A 12 -17.26 -18.80 13.19
N LYS A 13 -16.89 -18.47 14.43
CA LYS A 13 -16.23 -17.21 14.74
C LYS A 13 -14.90 -17.23 14.00
N THR A 14 -14.88 -16.71 12.78
CA THR A 14 -13.66 -16.44 12.04
C THR A 14 -12.83 -15.50 12.89
N SER A 15 -11.89 -16.06 13.63
CA SER A 15 -10.79 -15.31 14.22
C SER A 15 -10.15 -14.55 13.07
N PHE A 16 -10.19 -13.21 13.09
CA PHE A 16 -9.63 -12.30 12.08
C PHE A 16 -8.11 -12.47 11.83
N LYS A 17 -7.48 -13.51 12.41
CA LYS A 17 -6.04 -13.80 12.36
C LYS A 17 -5.50 -14.24 10.99
N ASP A 18 -6.33 -14.43 9.97
CA ASP A 18 -5.89 -14.92 8.66
C ASP A 18 -6.28 -13.99 7.49
N MET A 19 -6.21 -12.67 7.67
CA MET A 19 -6.43 -11.73 6.56
C MET A 19 -5.26 -11.76 5.56
N SER A 20 -5.58 -11.62 4.28
CA SER A 20 -4.59 -11.55 3.20
C SER A 20 -4.96 -10.44 2.24
N PHE A 21 -4.05 -9.50 2.02
CA PHE A 21 -4.24 -8.37 1.11
C PHE A 21 -3.35 -8.54 -0.12
N SER A 22 -3.95 -8.42 -1.29
CA SER A 22 -3.26 -8.49 -2.57
C SER A 22 -3.40 -7.16 -3.30
N PHE A 23 -2.27 -6.57 -3.67
CA PHE A 23 -2.21 -5.32 -4.42
C PHE A 23 -1.78 -5.60 -5.86
N ALA A 24 -2.72 -5.38 -6.79
CA ALA A 24 -2.45 -5.53 -8.22
C ALA A 24 -1.55 -4.40 -8.76
N CYS A 25 -1.08 -4.60 -9.98
CA CYS A 25 -0.28 -3.63 -10.71
C CYS A 25 -1.15 -2.39 -11.01
N GLY A 26 -0.59 -1.19 -10.84
CA GLY A 26 -1.37 0.07 -10.92
C GLY A 26 -0.69 1.24 -11.61
N GLY A 27 0.63 1.17 -11.87
CA GLY A 27 1.37 2.27 -12.50
C GLY A 27 1.11 3.62 -11.83
N TYR A 28 0.49 4.56 -12.55
CA TYR A 28 0.10 5.88 -12.05
C TYR A 28 -0.96 5.84 -10.94
N LEU A 29 -1.81 4.81 -10.88
CA LEU A 29 -2.79 4.60 -9.81
C LEU A 29 -2.16 4.14 -8.49
N LYS A 30 -0.82 4.10 -8.38
CA LYS A 30 -0.12 3.78 -7.13
C LYS A 30 -0.57 4.62 -5.93
N MET A 31 -0.95 5.89 -6.14
CA MET A 31 -1.41 6.76 -5.06
C MET A 31 -2.76 6.32 -4.48
N TYR A 32 -3.63 5.75 -5.30
CA TYR A 32 -4.85 5.10 -4.82
C TYR A 32 -4.51 3.88 -3.94
N LEU A 33 -3.58 3.04 -4.38
CA LEU A 33 -3.15 1.87 -3.60
C LEU A 33 -2.51 2.26 -2.26
N PHE A 34 -1.72 3.35 -2.24
CA PHE A 34 -1.18 3.91 -1.00
C PHE A 34 -2.28 4.42 -0.06
N GLY A 35 -3.34 5.03 -0.59
CA GLY A 35 -4.52 5.40 0.21
C GLY A 35 -5.24 4.19 0.83
N VAL A 36 -5.38 3.10 0.09
CA VAL A 36 -5.92 1.83 0.63
C VAL A 36 -5.01 1.30 1.72
N ALA A 37 -3.69 1.23 1.49
CA ALA A 37 -2.74 0.75 2.48
C ALA A 37 -2.73 1.62 3.75
N LYS A 38 -2.82 2.93 3.61
CA LYS A 38 -2.98 3.87 4.71
C LYS A 38 -4.23 3.55 5.54
N ALA A 39 -5.38 3.37 4.90
CA ALA A 39 -6.61 3.02 5.62
C ALA A 39 -6.46 1.68 6.35
N LEU A 40 -5.80 0.68 5.75
CA LEU A 40 -5.52 -0.58 6.44
C LEU A 40 -4.70 -0.35 7.72
N GLN A 41 -3.67 0.51 7.68
CA GLN A 41 -2.88 0.90 8.87
C GLN A 41 -3.71 1.64 9.93
N GLU A 42 -4.50 2.63 9.52
CA GLU A 42 -5.31 3.44 10.45
C GLU A 42 -6.33 2.59 11.23
N PHE A 43 -6.89 1.58 10.57
CA PHE A 43 -7.84 0.63 11.18
C PHE A 43 -7.15 -0.63 11.73
N GLU A 44 -5.83 -0.69 11.71
CA GLU A 44 -5.00 -1.79 12.21
C GLU A 44 -5.36 -3.18 11.61
N LEU A 45 -5.87 -3.17 10.38
CA LEU A 45 -6.35 -4.37 9.67
C LEU A 45 -5.21 -5.19 9.06
N GLU A 46 -4.05 -4.57 8.87
CA GLU A 46 -2.83 -5.21 8.38
C GLU A 46 -2.11 -6.03 9.46
N LYS A 47 -2.44 -5.86 10.75
CA LYS A 47 -1.79 -6.56 11.86
C LYS A 47 -1.91 -8.07 11.70
N ASN A 48 -0.76 -8.74 11.51
CA ASN A 48 -0.64 -10.19 11.25
C ASN A 48 -1.29 -10.65 9.93
N ALA A 49 -1.57 -9.73 9.01
CA ALA A 49 -2.06 -10.09 7.68
C ALA A 49 -0.91 -10.49 6.76
N ARG A 50 -1.22 -11.33 5.75
CA ARG A 50 -0.28 -11.61 4.65
C ARG A 50 -0.43 -10.57 3.56
N LEU A 51 0.69 -10.04 3.08
CA LEU A 51 0.71 -9.02 2.04
C LEU A 51 1.40 -9.57 0.79
N ILE A 52 0.80 -9.35 -0.38
CA ILE A 52 1.41 -9.66 -1.67
C ILE A 52 1.12 -8.52 -2.65
N GLY A 53 2.04 -8.27 -3.59
CA GLY A 53 1.76 -7.34 -4.67
C GLY A 53 2.68 -7.50 -5.88
N CYS A 54 2.27 -6.93 -7.02
CA CYS A 54 3.06 -6.86 -8.25
C CYS A 54 3.32 -5.40 -8.66
N SER A 55 4.53 -5.08 -9.13
CA SER A 55 4.90 -3.72 -9.61
C SER A 55 4.54 -2.63 -8.59
N ALA A 56 3.68 -1.65 -8.94
CA ALA A 56 3.18 -0.63 -8.02
C ALA A 56 2.45 -1.22 -6.79
N GLY A 57 1.80 -2.37 -6.95
CA GLY A 57 1.22 -3.11 -5.83
C GLY A 57 2.27 -3.73 -4.91
N ALA A 58 3.42 -4.16 -5.45
CA ALA A 58 4.54 -4.63 -4.62
C ALA A 58 5.12 -3.49 -3.77
N LEU A 59 5.25 -2.29 -4.34
CA LEU A 59 5.63 -1.08 -3.58
C LEU A 59 4.62 -0.78 -2.47
N THR A 60 3.32 -0.91 -2.74
CA THR A 60 2.26 -0.69 -1.75
C THR A 60 2.33 -1.72 -0.62
N ALA A 61 2.41 -3.01 -0.96
CA ALA A 61 2.54 -4.09 0.02
C ALA A 61 3.80 -3.92 0.89
N THR A 62 4.91 -3.52 0.27
CA THR A 62 6.18 -3.26 0.99
C THR A 62 6.06 -2.06 1.92
N GLY A 63 5.50 -0.94 1.45
CA GLY A 63 5.29 0.25 2.28
C GLY A 63 4.37 -0.04 3.46
N LEU A 64 3.34 -0.86 3.24
CA LEU A 64 2.42 -1.29 4.29
C LEU A 64 3.14 -2.14 5.34
N ALA A 65 3.94 -3.13 4.90
CA ALA A 65 4.71 -4.01 5.76
C ALA A 65 5.77 -3.28 6.60
N LEU A 66 6.37 -2.21 6.05
CA LEU A 66 7.38 -1.40 6.72
C LEU A 66 6.78 -0.28 7.58
N HIS A 67 5.45 -0.20 7.69
CA HIS A 67 4.76 0.90 8.36
C HIS A 67 5.21 2.29 7.86
N CYS A 68 5.38 2.43 6.54
CA CYS A 68 5.73 3.71 5.93
C CYS A 68 4.63 4.75 6.12
N ASP A 69 5.03 6.01 6.26
CA ASP A 69 4.12 7.15 6.25
C ASP A 69 3.68 7.48 4.82
N PHE A 70 2.49 7.01 4.44
CA PHE A 70 1.94 7.22 3.10
C PHE A 70 1.53 8.68 2.82
N ASP A 71 1.17 9.46 3.85
CA ASP A 71 0.85 10.88 3.69
C ASP A 71 2.13 11.67 3.39
N ALA A 72 3.21 11.42 4.13
CA ALA A 72 4.51 12.05 3.87
C ALA A 72 5.05 11.70 2.48
N ILE A 73 4.91 10.44 2.03
CA ILE A 73 5.30 10.04 0.66
C ILE A 73 4.48 10.79 -0.39
N ARG A 74 3.14 10.88 -0.22
CA ARG A 74 2.27 11.64 -1.12
C ARG A 74 2.71 13.09 -1.19
N ASP A 75 2.85 13.73 -0.03
CA ASP A 75 3.15 15.16 0.07
C ASP A 75 4.52 15.47 -0.53
N TYR A 76 5.52 14.61 -0.30
CA TYR A 76 6.83 14.73 -0.94
C TYR A 76 6.71 14.66 -2.47
N VAL A 77 5.98 13.68 -3.01
CA VAL A 77 5.80 13.53 -4.46
C VAL A 77 5.07 14.73 -5.06
N LEU A 78 3.99 15.20 -4.43
CA LEU A 78 3.22 16.35 -4.91
C LEU A 78 4.03 17.65 -4.89
N ASN A 79 4.84 17.86 -3.86
CA ASN A 79 5.57 19.10 -3.68
C ASN A 79 6.91 19.14 -4.44
N ASN A 80 7.59 17.99 -4.60
CA ASN A 80 8.97 17.95 -5.11
C ASN A 80 9.13 17.22 -6.44
N VAL A 81 8.23 16.30 -6.80
CA VAL A 81 8.37 15.45 -8.01
C VAL A 81 7.43 15.91 -9.12
N ILE A 82 6.15 16.13 -8.82
CA ILE A 82 5.14 16.51 -9.82
C ILE A 82 5.48 17.84 -10.53
N PRO A 83 5.93 18.91 -9.85
CA PRO A 83 6.25 20.16 -10.54
C PRO A 83 7.31 19.97 -11.63
N GLY A 84 8.43 19.31 -11.31
CA GLY A 84 9.51 19.03 -12.28
C GLY A 84 9.10 18.07 -13.40
N ALA A 85 8.10 17.21 -13.17
CA ALA A 85 7.55 16.34 -14.21
C ALA A 85 6.72 17.10 -15.26
N HIS A 86 6.17 18.26 -14.88
CA HIS A 86 5.35 19.12 -15.76
C HIS A 86 6.14 20.24 -16.44
N GLU A 87 7.39 20.49 -16.05
CA GLU A 87 8.22 21.56 -16.66
C GLU A 87 8.56 21.31 -18.14
N PHE A 88 8.64 20.05 -18.57
CA PHE A 88 9.07 19.68 -19.93
C PHE A 88 8.12 18.66 -20.58
N PRO A 89 7.87 18.74 -21.90
CA PRO A 89 7.23 17.66 -22.64
C PRO A 89 7.99 16.34 -22.42
N GLY A 90 7.33 15.33 -21.84
CA GLY A 90 7.96 14.05 -21.49
C GLY A 90 8.71 14.03 -20.15
N GLY A 91 8.58 15.06 -19.31
CA GLY A 91 9.23 15.13 -17.99
C GLY A 91 8.93 13.92 -17.09
N TYR A 92 7.74 13.33 -17.23
CA TYR A 92 7.32 12.09 -16.54
C TYR A 92 8.16 10.85 -16.90
N PHE A 93 8.93 10.85 -17.99
CA PHE A 93 9.86 9.77 -18.33
C PHE A 93 11.22 9.89 -17.62
N ARG A 94 11.47 10.96 -16.87
CA ARG A 94 12.75 11.21 -16.19
C ARG A 94 12.88 10.48 -14.84
N ALA A 95 12.35 9.26 -14.74
CA ALA A 95 12.29 8.49 -13.49
C ALA A 95 13.66 8.37 -12.77
N ARG A 96 14.76 8.19 -13.54
CA ARG A 96 16.12 8.15 -12.97
C ARG A 96 16.51 9.46 -12.29
N THR A 97 16.11 10.61 -12.83
CA THR A 97 16.42 11.92 -12.26
C THR A 97 15.72 12.07 -10.92
N PHE A 98 14.40 11.87 -10.90
CA PHE A 98 13.61 11.96 -9.67
C PHE A 98 14.07 10.98 -8.59
N LEU A 99 14.48 9.76 -8.97
CA LEU A 99 15.03 8.78 -8.03
C LEU A 99 16.32 9.30 -7.38
N LEU A 100 17.28 9.77 -8.18
CA LEU A 100 18.56 10.28 -7.65
C LEU A 100 18.37 11.51 -6.77
N ASP A 101 17.48 12.42 -7.17
CA ASP A 101 17.20 13.63 -6.40
C ASP A 101 16.50 13.29 -5.07
N THR A 102 15.56 12.34 -5.09
CA THR A 102 14.91 11.83 -3.87
C THR A 102 15.92 11.16 -2.94
N LEU A 103 16.83 10.33 -3.47
CA LEU A 103 17.86 9.67 -2.66
C LEU A 103 18.84 10.67 -2.03
N LYS A 104 19.18 11.75 -2.72
CA LYS A 104 20.02 12.82 -2.17
C LYS A 104 19.31 13.60 -1.06
N ALA A 105 18.02 13.88 -1.24
CA ALA A 105 17.23 14.65 -0.28
C ALA A 105 16.86 13.83 0.96
N GLU A 106 16.36 12.61 0.77
CA GLU A 106 15.72 11.80 1.82
C GLU A 106 16.45 10.50 2.15
N GLY A 107 17.37 10.05 1.28
CA GLY A 107 17.97 8.72 1.38
C GLY A 107 18.94 8.54 2.54
N LYS A 108 19.40 9.63 3.18
CA LYS A 108 20.40 9.60 4.26
C LYS A 108 21.61 8.69 3.94
N LEU A 109 21.97 8.63 2.65
CA LEU A 109 23.09 7.84 2.15
C LEU A 109 24.35 8.69 2.35
N HIS A 110 25.01 8.50 3.49
CA HIS A 110 26.32 9.04 3.82
C HIS A 110 27.40 8.00 3.52
#